data_AF-A0A2M7KSC3-F1
#
_entry.id   AF-A0A2M7KSC3-F1
#
_cell.length_a   1.000
_cell.length_b   1.000
_cell.length_c   1.000
_cell.angle_alpha   90.00
_cell.angle_beta   90.00
_cell.angle_gamma   90.00
#
_symmetry.space_group_name_H-M   'P 1'
#
loop_
_entity.id
_entity.type
_entity.pdbx_description
1 polymer ?
#
loop_
_entity_poly.entity_id
_entity_poly.type
_entity_poly.pdbx_seq_one_letter_code
_entity_poly.pdbx_strand_id
1 'polypeptide(L)'
;MTGDTRHKHREEVTAMIHPTEWSTVLALVVGAVLLARPSQCRAEELDEAAIFARSLVTAGDTARLQHALAKARRGEQVLVSVIGGSITQGAAASKPENRYGESIAAWWRQTFPNTKVEFVNAGIGATGSNYGALRAQRDLLSHKPDFVVAEYGVNDGNTQACAETLEGLTRQILTQPNQPALVLLFTMNNAGGNAQEWHGKVGAHYALPMVSFRDALWPEIEAKRLKWEDVEGDVVHPNDRGHAYCAHFVTSLLEKVLKELPADDQLLPIKPVPQPLFSDLYEHVTLFEADALKPVTNEGWTCDLENPWAKGWKSDKPGSVIEFELEGQVIAFMEFHVRGPMGTAKVQVDDLPPATIDAWFDQTWGGWRCTHEIARDLKPGKHRVRVEILEEKNPESEGPEFRVLGLGAAGVTGG
;
A
#
# COMPACT_ATOMS: atom_id res chain seq x y z
N MET A 1 17.58 -23.29 -63.75
CA MET A 1 16.33 -22.61 -64.14
C MET A 1 16.13 -21.50 -63.11
N THR A 2 16.83 -20.38 -63.33
CA THR A 2 16.28 -19.06 -63.81
C THR A 2 15.51 -18.39 -62.68
N GLY A 3 16.02 -17.38 -61.97
CA GLY A 3 16.63 -16.11 -62.42
C GLY A 3 15.61 -14.99 -62.17
N ASP A 4 15.88 -13.69 -62.06
CA ASP A 4 17.05 -12.85 -61.85
C ASP A 4 16.47 -11.43 -61.58
N THR A 5 17.23 -10.63 -60.87
CA THR A 5 17.06 -9.20 -60.62
C THR A 5 17.12 -8.31 -61.87
N ARG A 6 16.50 -7.13 -61.72
CA ARG A 6 16.97 -5.80 -62.16
C ARG A 6 16.82 -5.33 -63.62
N HIS A 7 16.14 -4.18 -63.69
CA HIS A 7 16.53 -2.90 -64.32
C HIS A 7 16.38 -2.64 -65.83
N LYS A 8 15.83 -1.42 -66.03
CA LYS A 8 16.19 -0.35 -66.99
C LYS A 8 15.71 -0.49 -68.43
N HIS A 9 14.95 0.52 -68.86
CA HIS A 9 15.30 1.43 -69.97
C HIS A 9 14.34 2.65 -69.93
N ARG A 10 14.86 3.89 -69.85
CA ARG A 10 15.32 4.79 -70.95
C ARG A 10 14.12 5.38 -71.71
N GLU A 11 14.09 6.62 -72.18
CA GLU A 11 14.94 7.83 -72.13
C GLU A 11 14.12 8.93 -72.89
N GLU A 12 14.70 10.13 -72.99
CA GLU A 12 14.42 11.21 -73.98
C GLU A 12 13.32 12.25 -73.64
N VAL A 13 13.65 13.49 -73.24
CA VAL A 13 14.46 14.59 -73.85
C VAL A 13 13.65 15.42 -74.86
N THR A 14 13.65 16.75 -74.70
CA THR A 14 13.93 17.80 -75.72
C THR A 14 13.58 19.18 -75.11
N ALA A 15 14.56 19.97 -74.66
CA ALA A 15 15.23 21.11 -75.32
C ALA A 15 14.46 22.44 -75.19
N MET A 16 15.00 23.42 -74.44
CA MET A 16 15.90 24.53 -74.82
C MET A 16 15.14 25.84 -75.10
N ILE A 17 15.60 26.95 -74.49
CA ILE A 17 15.87 28.27 -75.11
C ILE A 17 16.41 29.23 -74.01
N HIS A 18 17.55 29.86 -74.28
CA HIS A 18 18.15 31.04 -73.62
C HIS A 18 18.06 32.23 -74.63
N PRO A 19 18.55 33.44 -74.34
CA PRO A 19 18.33 34.39 -73.24
C PRO A 19 17.94 35.78 -73.79
N THR A 20 17.62 36.79 -72.97
CA THR A 20 18.04 38.23 -73.15
C THR A 20 17.47 39.17 -72.08
N GLU A 21 18.17 40.28 -71.92
CA GLU A 21 18.26 41.25 -70.82
C GLU A 21 17.19 42.39 -70.83
N TRP A 22 17.35 43.32 -69.87
CA TRP A 22 16.92 44.75 -69.82
C TRP A 22 15.77 45.17 -68.87
N SER A 23 16.22 45.63 -67.69
CA SER A 23 15.98 46.95 -67.08
C SER A 23 14.68 47.31 -66.31
N THR A 24 14.95 47.89 -65.13
CA THR A 24 14.28 49.01 -64.41
C THR A 24 13.07 48.78 -63.47
N VAL A 25 13.40 48.73 -62.17
CA VAL A 25 13.04 49.70 -61.10
C VAL A 25 11.58 49.81 -60.57
N LEU A 26 11.50 49.53 -59.25
CA LEU A 26 10.59 50.02 -58.19
C LEU A 26 9.09 49.70 -58.23
N ALA A 27 8.63 48.92 -57.24
CA ALA A 27 7.79 49.46 -56.15
C ALA A 27 7.68 48.47 -54.98
N LEU A 28 7.83 49.03 -53.77
CA LEU A 28 7.77 48.45 -52.44
C LEU A 28 6.58 47.51 -52.18
N VAL A 29 6.86 46.33 -51.60
CA VAL A 29 6.03 45.78 -50.50
C VAL A 29 6.95 45.19 -49.44
N VAL A 30 6.81 45.73 -48.23
CA VAL A 30 7.44 45.28 -47.00
C VAL A 30 6.98 43.86 -46.69
N GLY A 31 7.85 42.88 -46.94
CA GLY A 31 7.70 41.51 -46.44
C GLY A 31 8.53 41.35 -45.17
N ALA A 32 7.91 41.50 -44.01
CA ALA A 32 8.54 41.13 -42.75
C ALA A 32 8.90 39.64 -42.80
N VAL A 33 10.20 39.33 -42.83
CA VAL A 33 10.70 37.99 -42.54
C VAL A 33 10.44 37.77 -41.05
N LEU A 34 9.28 37.22 -40.72
CA LEU A 34 9.07 36.56 -39.45
C LEU A 34 9.99 35.34 -39.46
N LEU A 35 11.15 35.50 -38.85
CA LEU A 35 11.92 34.40 -38.30
C LEU A 35 10.97 33.66 -37.36
N ALA A 36 10.32 32.61 -37.85
CA ALA A 36 9.69 31.63 -37.00
C ALA A 36 10.80 31.04 -36.14
N ARG A 37 10.97 31.58 -34.94
CA ARG A 37 11.68 30.86 -33.89
C ARG A 37 10.99 29.52 -33.79
N PRO A 38 11.71 28.39 -33.84
CA PRO A 38 11.09 27.15 -33.43
C PRO A 38 10.64 27.41 -31.99
N SER A 39 9.33 27.41 -31.76
CA SER A 39 8.80 27.21 -30.43
C SER A 39 9.30 25.84 -30.01
N GLN A 40 10.48 25.79 -29.42
CA GLN A 40 10.85 24.72 -28.53
C GLN A 40 9.78 24.77 -27.46
N CYS A 41 8.75 23.93 -27.64
CA CYS A 41 7.88 23.51 -26.57
C CYS A 41 8.81 22.78 -25.61
N ARG A 42 9.52 23.54 -24.78
CA ARG A 42 10.30 23.00 -23.68
C ARG A 42 9.23 22.31 -22.84
N ALA A 43 9.32 20.99 -22.69
CA ALA A 43 8.57 20.33 -21.64
C ALA A 43 8.87 21.13 -20.37
N GLU A 44 7.86 21.70 -19.72
CA GLU A 44 8.05 22.35 -18.44
C GLU A 44 8.72 21.30 -17.54
N GLU A 45 9.95 21.55 -17.11
CA GLU A 45 10.62 20.69 -16.13
C GLU A 45 9.72 20.64 -14.90
N LEU A 46 9.53 19.44 -14.35
CA LEU A 46 8.75 19.25 -13.14
C LEU A 46 9.33 20.13 -12.03
N ASP A 47 8.47 20.93 -11.40
CA ASP A 47 8.84 21.69 -10.21
C ASP A 47 8.91 20.73 -9.01
N GLU A 48 10.07 20.07 -8.88
CA GLU A 48 10.34 19.14 -7.78
C GLU A 48 10.18 19.83 -6.42
N ALA A 49 10.53 21.10 -6.28
CA ALA A 49 10.35 21.80 -5.02
C ALA A 49 8.85 21.90 -4.64
N ALA A 50 7.99 22.20 -5.62
CA ALA A 50 6.54 22.22 -5.41
C ALA A 50 5.96 20.82 -5.12
N ILE A 51 6.43 19.77 -5.81
CA ILE A 51 6.04 18.37 -5.55
C ILE A 51 6.35 18.00 -4.10
N PHE A 52 7.59 18.24 -3.66
CA PHE A 52 8.03 17.90 -2.31
C PHE A 52 7.28 18.72 -1.26
N ALA A 53 7.02 20.01 -1.51
CA ALA A 53 6.23 20.84 -0.61
C ALA A 53 4.80 20.31 -0.42
N ARG A 54 4.16 19.82 -1.49
CA ARG A 54 2.82 19.21 -1.42
C ARG A 54 2.79 17.84 -0.76
N SER A 55 3.93 17.13 -0.75
CA SER A 55 3.99 15.80 -0.12
C SER A 55 3.79 15.84 1.39
N LEU A 56 4.13 16.95 2.07
CA LEU A 56 3.93 17.08 3.50
C LEU A 56 2.50 17.52 3.81
N VAL A 57 1.66 16.58 4.24
CA VAL A 57 0.30 16.89 4.72
C VAL A 57 0.39 17.62 6.06
N THR A 58 1.16 17.09 7.00
CA THR A 58 1.50 17.74 8.27
C THR A 58 2.73 17.09 8.90
N ALA A 59 3.53 17.87 9.63
CA ALA A 59 4.61 17.33 10.45
C ALA A 59 4.09 16.73 11.78
N GLY A 60 2.86 17.05 12.17
CA GLY A 60 2.26 16.58 13.43
C GLY A 60 3.06 17.01 14.67
N ASP A 61 2.95 16.22 15.73
CA ASP A 61 3.82 16.26 16.89
C ASP A 61 5.09 15.45 16.60
N THR A 62 6.22 16.14 16.49
CA THR A 62 7.50 15.53 16.12
C THR A 62 8.25 14.92 17.29
N ALA A 63 7.72 14.93 18.53
CA ALA A 63 8.44 14.45 19.70
C ALA A 63 8.99 13.03 19.51
N ARG A 64 8.15 12.08 19.05
CA ARG A 64 8.60 10.69 18.82
C ARG A 64 9.67 10.59 17.73
N LEU A 65 9.55 11.37 16.65
CA LEU A 65 10.60 11.44 15.62
C LEU A 65 11.91 11.99 16.19
N GLN A 66 11.86 13.04 17.02
CA GLN A 66 13.03 13.58 17.69
C GLN A 66 13.69 12.55 18.61
N HIS A 67 12.91 11.79 19.38
CA HIS A 67 13.45 10.72 20.24
C HIS A 67 14.13 9.61 19.44
N ALA A 68 13.53 9.17 18.33
CA ALA A 68 14.14 8.17 17.43
C ALA A 68 15.44 8.68 16.78
N LEU A 69 15.45 9.92 16.28
CA LEU A 69 16.63 10.56 15.70
C LEU A 69 17.72 10.81 16.75
N ALA A 70 17.36 11.22 17.96
CA ALA A 70 18.28 11.42 19.07
C ALA A 70 18.91 10.09 19.53
N LYS A 71 18.14 9.00 19.57
CA LYS A 71 18.65 7.64 19.80
C LYS A 71 19.73 7.29 18.77
N ALA A 72 19.47 7.53 17.48
CA ALA A 72 20.47 7.33 16.43
C ALA A 72 21.67 8.27 16.58
N ARG A 73 21.48 9.55 16.94
CA ARG A 73 22.57 10.50 17.19
C ARG A 73 23.52 10.02 18.28
N ARG A 74 23.01 9.32 19.30
CA ARG A 74 23.80 8.74 20.39
C ARG A 74 24.53 7.44 20.04
N GLY A 75 24.38 6.92 18.81
CA GLY A 75 24.99 5.66 18.40
C GLY A 75 24.23 4.42 18.89
N GLU A 76 23.07 4.58 19.52
CA GLU A 76 22.26 3.47 19.99
C GLU A 76 21.57 2.77 18.82
N GLN A 77 21.41 1.45 18.88
CA GLN A 77 20.75 0.68 17.82
C GLN A 77 19.32 1.22 17.57
N VAL A 78 19.00 1.45 16.30
CA VAL A 78 17.66 1.87 15.85
C VAL A 78 17.05 0.81 14.95
N LEU A 79 15.80 0.44 15.22
CA LEU A 79 15.00 -0.42 14.35
C LEU A 79 14.01 0.44 13.53
N VAL A 80 14.21 0.43 12.21
CA VAL A 80 13.33 1.06 11.22
C VAL A 80 12.35 0.01 10.71
N SER A 81 11.07 0.33 10.60
CA SER A 81 10.07 -0.60 10.11
C SER A 81 9.05 0.05 9.20
N VAL A 82 8.48 -0.76 8.31
CA VAL A 82 7.34 -0.39 7.48
C VAL A 82 6.27 -1.45 7.60
N ILE A 83 4.99 -1.06 7.63
CA ILE A 83 3.85 -1.98 7.68
C ILE A 83 2.77 -1.51 6.70
N GLY A 84 2.19 -2.43 5.94
CA GLY A 84 1.25 -2.07 4.90
C GLY A 84 0.91 -3.18 3.94
N GLY A 85 0.36 -2.80 2.79
CA GLY A 85 -0.03 -3.69 1.70
C GLY A 85 1.12 -4.10 0.77
N SER A 86 0.78 -4.31 -0.51
CA SER A 86 1.72 -4.76 -1.55
C SER A 86 2.79 -3.73 -1.88
N ILE A 87 2.46 -2.43 -1.84
CA ILE A 87 3.44 -1.36 -2.05
C ILE A 87 4.50 -1.40 -0.95
N THR A 88 4.08 -1.59 0.31
CA THR A 88 4.99 -1.81 1.44
C THR A 88 5.83 -3.07 1.28
N GLN A 89 5.23 -4.17 0.85
CA GLN A 89 5.96 -5.41 0.55
C GLN A 89 7.03 -5.18 -0.53
N GLY A 90 6.80 -4.22 -1.43
CA GLY A 90 7.76 -3.75 -2.42
C GLY A 90 7.33 -3.93 -3.86
N ALA A 91 6.05 -4.20 -4.13
CA ALA A 91 5.52 -4.18 -5.48
C ALA A 91 5.46 -2.72 -5.99
N ALA A 92 6.00 -2.36 -7.15
CA ALA A 92 6.64 -3.19 -8.18
C ALA A 92 8.12 -2.83 -8.39
N ALA A 93 8.86 -2.55 -7.31
CA ALA A 93 10.29 -2.27 -7.36
C ALA A 93 11.06 -3.36 -8.13
N SER A 94 11.98 -2.95 -9.01
CA SER A 94 12.76 -3.89 -9.82
C SER A 94 13.76 -4.71 -8.99
N LYS A 95 14.14 -4.20 -7.81
CA LYS A 95 15.04 -4.84 -6.85
C LYS A 95 14.63 -4.52 -5.42
N PRO A 96 14.97 -5.38 -4.44
CA PRO A 96 14.70 -5.11 -3.03
C PRO A 96 15.21 -3.76 -2.53
N GLU A 97 16.39 -3.33 -2.98
CA GLU A 97 17.00 -2.07 -2.53
C GLU A 97 16.26 -0.82 -3.01
N ASN A 98 15.47 -0.95 -4.08
CA ASN A 98 14.68 0.14 -4.65
C ASN A 98 13.33 0.31 -3.96
N ARG A 99 12.93 -0.62 -3.09
CA ARG A 99 11.69 -0.50 -2.33
C ARG A 99 11.80 0.67 -1.36
N TYR A 100 10.68 1.36 -1.13
CA TYR A 100 10.70 2.59 -0.36
C TYR A 100 11.16 2.37 1.10
N GLY A 101 10.81 1.23 1.72
CA GLY A 101 11.22 0.90 3.08
C GLY A 101 12.74 0.71 3.20
N GLU A 102 13.32 -0.04 2.27
CA GLU A 102 14.76 -0.26 2.16
C GLU A 102 15.52 1.04 1.89
N SER A 103 14.96 1.93 1.05
CA SER A 103 15.50 3.26 0.78
C SER A 103 15.47 4.16 2.03
N ILE A 104 14.40 4.14 2.82
CA ILE A 104 14.33 4.87 4.11
C ILE A 104 15.37 4.31 5.08
N ALA A 105 15.50 2.99 5.20
CA ALA A 105 16.51 2.38 6.07
C ALA A 105 17.94 2.72 5.61
N ALA A 106 18.18 2.82 4.29
CA ALA A 106 19.45 3.29 3.75
C ALA A 106 19.74 4.75 4.13
N TRP A 107 18.73 5.65 4.11
CA TRP A 107 18.87 7.02 4.59
C TRP A 107 19.29 7.07 6.06
N TRP A 108 18.70 6.25 6.94
CA TRP A 108 19.10 6.16 8.35
C TRP A 108 20.56 5.71 8.51
N ARG A 109 21.00 4.70 7.74
CA ARG A 109 22.40 4.21 7.76
C ARG A 109 23.40 5.26 7.29
N GLN A 110 23.03 6.01 6.24
CA GLN A 110 23.89 7.07 5.70
C GLN A 110 23.98 8.27 6.64
N THR A 111 22.85 8.64 7.26
CA THR A 111 22.75 9.79 8.17
C THR A 111 23.46 9.53 9.50
N PHE A 112 23.41 8.28 10.00
CA PHE A 112 24.01 7.88 11.27
C PHE A 112 25.00 6.72 11.07
N PRO A 113 26.18 6.96 10.49
CA PRO A 113 27.13 5.90 10.11
C PRO A 113 27.71 5.13 11.31
N ASN A 114 27.62 5.69 12.52
CA ASN A 114 28.07 5.05 13.76
C ASN A 114 26.96 4.26 14.47
N THR A 115 25.77 4.19 13.87
CA THR A 115 24.59 3.56 14.46
C THR A 115 24.27 2.27 13.74
N LYS A 116 24.03 1.20 14.50
CA LYS A 116 23.48 -0.04 13.94
C LYS A 116 22.00 0.19 13.61
N VAL A 117 21.68 0.20 12.32
CA VAL A 117 20.30 0.34 11.82
C VAL A 117 19.79 -1.01 11.30
N GLU A 118 18.83 -1.56 12.03
CA GLU A 118 18.08 -2.74 11.61
C GLU A 118 16.82 -2.32 10.83
N PHE A 119 16.32 -3.20 9.98
CA PHE A 119 15.15 -2.95 9.14
C PHE A 119 14.21 -4.15 9.14
N VAL A 120 12.91 -3.89 9.33
CA VAL A 120 11.83 -4.88 9.20
C VAL A 120 10.81 -4.37 8.20
N ASN A 121 10.59 -5.15 7.14
CA ASN A 121 9.49 -4.94 6.22
C ASN A 121 8.32 -5.87 6.60
N ALA A 122 7.27 -5.30 7.17
CA ALA A 122 6.05 -5.99 7.55
C ALA A 122 4.94 -5.79 6.50
N GLY A 123 5.26 -5.62 5.21
CA GLY A 123 4.30 -5.51 4.12
C GLY A 123 3.74 -6.87 3.67
N ILE A 124 2.42 -6.97 3.51
CA ILE A 124 1.77 -8.17 2.96
C ILE A 124 0.80 -7.74 1.86
N GLY A 125 1.04 -8.22 0.64
CA GLY A 125 0.25 -7.87 -0.55
C GLY A 125 -1.24 -8.11 -0.41
N ALA A 126 -2.04 -7.21 -1.00
CA ALA A 126 -3.49 -7.26 -1.01
C ALA A 126 -4.14 -7.33 0.39
N THR A 127 -3.57 -6.67 1.40
CA THR A 127 -4.15 -6.61 2.75
C THR A 127 -4.35 -5.17 3.23
N GLY A 128 -5.44 -4.93 3.95
CA GLY A 128 -5.78 -3.64 4.56
C GLY A 128 -5.37 -3.54 6.03
N SER A 129 -5.66 -2.40 6.66
CA SER A 129 -5.31 -2.18 8.07
C SER A 129 -6.11 -3.08 9.02
N ASN A 130 -7.21 -3.67 8.58
CA ASN A 130 -7.94 -4.69 9.31
C ASN A 130 -7.08 -5.92 9.63
N TYR A 131 -6.37 -6.48 8.63
CA TYR A 131 -5.40 -7.54 8.85
C TYR A 131 -4.12 -7.00 9.51
N GLY A 132 -3.71 -5.78 9.14
CA GLY A 132 -2.59 -5.07 9.75
C GLY A 132 -2.69 -5.00 11.27
N ALA A 133 -3.84 -4.61 11.80
CA ALA A 133 -4.10 -4.55 13.24
C ALA A 133 -4.03 -5.94 13.89
N LEU A 134 -4.63 -6.96 13.27
CA LEU A 134 -4.66 -8.33 13.79
C LEU A 134 -3.27 -8.98 13.89
N ARG A 135 -2.36 -8.64 12.97
CA ARG A 135 -1.02 -9.25 12.90
C ARG A 135 0.11 -8.39 13.47
N ALA A 136 -0.19 -7.15 13.89
CA ALA A 136 0.82 -6.16 14.28
C ALA A 136 1.79 -6.71 15.34
N GLN A 137 1.26 -7.43 16.34
CA GLN A 137 2.08 -8.04 17.38
C GLN A 137 3.14 -9.00 16.81
N ARG A 138 2.76 -9.86 15.85
CA ARG A 138 3.65 -10.86 15.25
C ARG A 138 4.69 -10.19 14.35
N ASP A 139 4.23 -9.34 13.43
CA ASP A 139 5.04 -8.89 12.29
C ASP A 139 5.79 -7.58 12.53
N LEU A 140 5.40 -6.81 13.54
CA LEU A 140 5.94 -5.48 13.79
C LEU A 140 6.37 -5.30 15.26
N LEU A 141 5.44 -5.40 16.20
CA LEU A 141 5.65 -4.96 17.58
C LEU A 141 6.59 -5.89 18.36
N SER A 142 6.61 -7.20 18.03
CA SER A 142 7.57 -8.17 18.57
C SER A 142 9.04 -7.76 18.38
N HIS A 143 9.32 -6.99 17.32
CA HIS A 143 10.65 -6.49 17.00
C HIS A 143 11.03 -5.21 17.75
N LYS A 144 10.07 -4.53 18.41
CA LYS A 144 10.26 -3.27 19.15
C LYS A 144 10.79 -2.13 18.25
N PRO A 145 10.06 -1.73 17.19
CA PRO A 145 10.50 -0.69 16.26
C PRO A 145 10.65 0.65 16.96
N ASP A 146 11.60 1.48 16.52
CA ASP A 146 11.75 2.87 16.99
C ASP A 146 11.08 3.86 16.02
N PHE A 147 11.01 3.50 14.74
CA PHE A 147 10.37 4.29 13.68
C PHE A 147 9.57 3.38 12.76
N VAL A 148 8.31 3.73 12.51
CA VAL A 148 7.37 2.98 11.69
C VAL A 148 6.76 3.88 10.61
N VAL A 149 6.68 3.40 9.38
CA VAL A 149 5.79 3.95 8.34
C VAL A 149 4.63 2.99 8.12
N ALA A 150 3.39 3.48 8.23
CA ALA A 150 2.19 2.74 7.87
C ALA A 150 1.63 3.23 6.53
N GLU A 151 1.33 2.30 5.62
CA GLU A 151 0.79 2.59 4.29
C GLU A 151 -0.32 1.57 3.96
N TYR A 152 -1.56 2.03 3.95
CA TYR A 152 -2.75 1.24 3.59
C TYR A 152 -3.69 2.03 2.68
N GLY A 153 -3.21 3.14 2.10
CA GLY A 153 -4.05 4.16 1.47
C GLY A 153 -4.84 3.63 0.28
N VAL A 154 -4.29 2.67 -0.46
CA VAL A 154 -4.96 2.04 -1.62
C VAL A 154 -5.57 0.67 -1.32
N ASN A 155 -5.27 0.10 -0.15
CA ASN A 155 -5.82 -1.20 0.26
C ASN A 155 -7.15 -1.04 0.99
N ASP A 156 -7.26 -0.01 1.82
CA ASP A 156 -8.47 0.29 2.56
C ASP A 156 -9.49 1.04 1.72
N GLY A 157 -10.77 0.81 2.00
CA GLY A 157 -11.83 1.70 1.56
C GLY A 157 -11.74 3.05 2.28
N ASN A 158 -12.07 4.15 1.60
CA ASN A 158 -12.15 5.48 2.20
C ASN A 158 -13.42 5.61 3.08
N THR A 159 -13.43 4.92 4.22
CA THR A 159 -14.59 4.79 5.12
C THR A 159 -14.18 4.86 6.59
N GLN A 160 -15.16 5.14 7.47
CA GLN A 160 -14.94 5.13 8.92
C GLN A 160 -14.51 3.75 9.44
N ALA A 161 -15.07 2.65 8.91
CA ALA A 161 -14.75 1.30 9.36
C ALA A 161 -13.28 0.95 9.13
N CYS A 162 -12.72 1.29 7.95
CA CYS A 162 -11.29 1.14 7.70
C CYS A 162 -10.45 2.01 8.65
N ALA A 163 -10.85 3.27 8.86
CA ALA A 163 -10.16 4.15 9.79
C ALA A 163 -10.18 3.67 11.25
N GLU A 164 -11.24 3.00 11.70
CA GLU A 164 -11.29 2.35 13.02
C GLU A 164 -10.23 1.26 13.15
N THR A 165 -10.02 0.45 12.10
CA THR A 165 -8.96 -0.57 12.12
C THR A 165 -7.55 0.03 12.09
N LEU A 166 -7.34 1.10 11.31
CA LEU A 166 -6.08 1.85 11.30
C LEU A 166 -5.81 2.52 12.65
N GLU A 167 -6.86 3.03 13.30
CA GLU A 167 -6.78 3.56 14.66
C GLU A 167 -6.33 2.47 15.64
N GLY A 168 -6.91 1.28 15.60
CA GLY A 168 -6.46 0.15 16.42
C GLY A 168 -4.97 -0.14 16.27
N LEU A 169 -4.49 -0.26 15.02
CA LEU A 169 -3.06 -0.42 14.72
C LEU A 169 -2.22 0.76 15.25
N THR A 170 -2.69 1.99 15.04
CA THR A 170 -2.02 3.21 15.51
C THR A 170 -1.85 3.19 17.02
N ARG A 171 -2.91 2.85 17.76
CA ARG A 171 -2.88 2.77 19.22
C ARG A 171 -1.93 1.68 19.68
N GLN A 172 -1.99 0.48 19.11
CA GLN A 172 -1.05 -0.61 19.43
C GLN A 172 0.42 -0.19 19.26
N ILE A 173 0.74 0.60 18.23
CA ILE A 173 2.09 1.14 18.01
C ILE A 173 2.43 2.20 19.06
N LEU A 174 1.57 3.20 19.24
CA LEU A 174 1.87 4.35 20.09
C LEU A 174 1.93 4.02 21.59
N THR A 175 1.25 2.95 22.02
CA THR A 175 1.27 2.47 23.42
C THR A 175 2.44 1.55 23.74
N GLN A 176 3.29 1.20 22.77
CA GLN A 176 4.49 0.40 23.05
C GLN A 176 5.42 1.11 24.05
N PRO A 177 6.07 0.36 24.97
CA PRO A 177 6.93 0.94 26.01
C PRO A 177 8.11 1.75 25.48
N ASN A 178 8.62 1.41 24.29
CA ASN A 178 9.71 2.12 23.63
C ASN A 178 9.25 3.34 22.81
N GLN A 179 7.95 3.66 22.85
CA GLN A 179 7.35 4.87 22.27
C GLN A 179 7.78 5.15 20.80
N PRO A 180 7.58 4.20 19.87
CA PRO A 180 7.94 4.37 18.46
C PRO A 180 7.34 5.63 17.85
N ALA A 181 8.06 6.22 16.91
CA ALA A 181 7.50 7.18 15.97
C ALA A 181 6.68 6.46 14.90
N LEU A 182 5.54 7.03 14.51
CA LEU A 182 4.69 6.53 13.44
C LEU A 182 4.45 7.64 12.42
N VAL A 183 4.69 7.34 11.14
CA VAL A 183 4.37 8.21 10.01
C VAL A 183 3.33 7.51 9.14
N LEU A 184 2.29 8.23 8.72
CA LEU A 184 1.36 7.72 7.70
C LEU A 184 1.82 8.15 6.31
N LEU A 185 1.89 7.20 5.39
CA LEU A 185 2.14 7.44 3.97
C LEU A 185 0.86 7.14 3.19
N PHE A 186 0.47 8.05 2.30
CA PHE A 186 -0.72 7.89 1.45
C PHE A 186 -0.34 7.77 -0.02
N THR A 187 -0.53 6.57 -0.58
CA THR A 187 -0.40 6.26 -2.02
C THR A 187 -1.72 6.50 -2.76
N MET A 188 -1.82 6.17 -4.06
CA MET A 188 -3.06 6.33 -4.83
C MET A 188 -3.23 5.26 -5.92
N ASN A 189 -4.47 5.06 -6.37
CA ASN A 189 -4.76 4.30 -7.58
C ASN A 189 -4.73 5.19 -8.83
N ASN A 190 -4.86 4.59 -10.01
CA ASN A 190 -4.86 5.29 -11.31
C ASN A 190 -6.04 6.25 -11.56
N ALA A 191 -6.98 6.35 -10.62
CA ALA A 191 -8.04 7.35 -10.60
C ALA A 191 -7.79 8.46 -9.55
N GLY A 192 -6.61 8.48 -8.91
CA GLY A 192 -6.22 9.45 -7.90
C GLY A 192 -6.88 9.22 -6.53
N GLY A 193 -7.53 8.08 -6.35
CA GLY A 193 -8.28 7.71 -5.14
C GLY A 193 -7.43 6.96 -4.13
N ASN A 194 -7.72 7.20 -2.84
CA ASN A 194 -7.16 6.50 -1.68
C ASN A 194 -8.06 6.72 -0.44
N ALA A 195 -7.66 6.17 0.70
CA ALA A 195 -8.32 6.29 2.01
C ALA A 195 -7.84 7.49 2.85
N GLN A 196 -7.10 8.44 2.26
CA GLN A 196 -6.46 9.53 3.00
C GLN A 196 -7.44 10.43 3.75
N GLU A 197 -8.67 10.62 3.24
CA GLU A 197 -9.67 11.44 3.93
C GLU A 197 -10.01 10.87 5.31
N TRP A 198 -10.25 9.56 5.40
CA TRP A 198 -10.60 8.90 6.65
C TRP A 198 -9.37 8.55 7.50
N HIS A 199 -8.29 8.07 6.88
CA HIS A 199 -7.02 7.83 7.59
C HIS A 199 -6.43 9.14 8.15
N GLY A 200 -6.58 10.25 7.45
CA GLY A 200 -6.13 11.57 7.90
C GLY A 200 -6.82 12.06 9.17
N LYS A 201 -8.06 11.62 9.44
CA LYS A 201 -8.76 11.92 10.71
C LYS A 201 -8.08 11.21 11.89
N VAL A 202 -7.64 9.97 11.69
CA VAL A 202 -6.81 9.23 12.68
C VAL A 202 -5.49 9.97 12.88
N GLY A 203 -4.78 10.26 11.79
CA GLY A 203 -3.50 10.98 11.87
C GLY A 203 -3.62 12.34 12.58
N ALA A 204 -4.67 13.11 12.31
CA ALA A 204 -4.93 14.38 12.99
C ALA A 204 -5.21 14.20 14.49
N HIS A 205 -6.04 13.22 14.87
CA HIS A 205 -6.40 12.94 16.27
C HIS A 205 -5.19 12.55 17.13
N TYR A 206 -4.28 11.76 16.57
CA TYR A 206 -3.04 11.33 17.23
C TYR A 206 -1.85 12.28 16.98
N ALA A 207 -2.08 13.41 16.31
CA ALA A 207 -1.05 14.36 15.88
C ALA A 207 0.13 13.69 15.15
N LEU A 208 -0.15 12.70 14.29
CA LEU A 208 0.87 11.99 13.54
C LEU A 208 1.45 12.85 12.40
N PRO A 209 2.76 12.72 12.13
CA PRO A 209 3.31 13.12 10.86
C PRO A 209 2.65 12.34 9.71
N MET A 210 2.30 13.05 8.64
CA MET A 210 1.64 12.48 7.48
C MET A 210 2.25 13.02 6.19
N VAL A 211 2.55 12.10 5.27
CA VAL A 211 3.05 12.42 3.93
C VAL A 211 2.17 11.75 2.87
N SER A 212 1.99 12.41 1.73
CA SER A 212 1.09 11.97 0.66
C SER A 212 1.79 11.98 -0.68
N PHE A 213 1.96 10.78 -1.24
CA PHE A 213 2.35 10.58 -2.63
C PHE A 213 1.27 11.10 -3.57
N ARG A 214 0.00 10.89 -3.19
CA ARG A 214 -1.19 11.37 -3.92
C ARG A 214 -1.19 12.88 -4.07
N ASP A 215 -1.07 13.64 -2.97
CA ASP A 215 -1.12 15.11 -3.02
C ASP A 215 0.09 15.72 -3.74
N ALA A 216 1.24 15.04 -3.67
CA ALA A 216 2.45 15.45 -4.35
C ALA A 216 2.35 15.33 -5.88
N LEU A 217 1.90 14.17 -6.36
CA LEU A 217 2.05 13.77 -7.77
C LEU A 217 0.76 13.82 -8.59
N TRP A 218 -0.42 13.63 -7.98
CA TRP A 218 -1.69 13.67 -8.72
C TRP A 218 -1.91 14.97 -9.50
N PRO A 219 -1.62 16.18 -8.94
CA PRO A 219 -1.75 17.42 -9.70
C PRO A 219 -0.85 17.50 -10.93
N GLU A 220 0.31 16.84 -10.91
CA GLU A 220 1.23 16.78 -12.05
C GLU A 220 0.72 15.83 -13.14
N ILE A 221 0.06 14.74 -12.72
CA ILE A 221 -0.56 13.76 -13.61
C ILE A 221 -1.81 14.35 -14.28
N GLU A 222 -2.69 14.99 -13.53
CA GLU A 222 -3.88 15.67 -14.07
C GLU A 222 -3.50 16.78 -15.06
N ALA A 223 -2.44 17.52 -14.76
CA ALA A 223 -1.91 18.55 -15.64
C ALA A 223 -1.05 18.02 -16.80
N LYS A 224 -0.86 16.69 -16.89
CA LYS A 224 -0.06 16.01 -17.93
C LYS A 224 1.42 16.42 -17.97
N ARG A 225 1.96 16.93 -16.86
CA ARG A 225 3.39 17.21 -16.70
C ARG A 225 4.18 15.97 -16.27
N LEU A 226 3.49 15.00 -15.64
CA LEU A 226 4.01 13.68 -15.30
C LEU A 226 3.06 12.63 -15.89
N LYS A 227 3.57 11.55 -16.49
CA LYS A 227 2.72 10.42 -16.89
C LYS A 227 2.55 9.45 -15.73
N TRP A 228 1.42 8.74 -15.69
CA TRP A 228 1.18 7.71 -14.69
C TRP A 228 2.31 6.66 -14.70
N GLU A 229 2.68 6.19 -15.88
CA GLU A 229 3.70 5.15 -16.07
C GLU A 229 5.12 5.62 -15.73
N ASP A 230 5.34 6.93 -15.56
CA ASP A 230 6.63 7.44 -15.13
C ASP A 230 6.91 7.09 -13.66
N VAL A 231 5.88 6.92 -12.83
CA VAL A 231 6.00 6.65 -11.39
C VAL A 231 5.29 5.37 -10.92
N GLU A 232 4.38 4.83 -11.73
CA GLU A 232 3.58 3.65 -11.42
C GLU A 232 3.82 2.56 -12.47
N GLY A 233 3.85 1.30 -12.03
CA GLY A 233 4.06 0.13 -12.89
C GLY A 233 2.75 -0.50 -13.38
N ASP A 234 1.66 -0.31 -12.65
CA ASP A 234 0.32 -0.78 -12.99
C ASP A 234 -0.75 0.15 -12.42
N VAL A 235 -1.95 -0.34 -12.10
CA VAL A 235 -3.07 0.47 -11.60
C VAL A 235 -2.88 1.04 -10.18
N VAL A 236 -1.92 0.53 -9.40
CA VAL A 236 -1.68 0.94 -8.00
C VAL A 236 -0.22 0.85 -7.53
N HIS A 237 0.65 0.09 -8.18
CA HIS A 237 1.99 -0.23 -7.65
C HIS A 237 3.07 0.70 -8.20
N PRO A 238 3.77 1.48 -7.33
CA PRO A 238 4.87 2.32 -7.74
C PRO A 238 5.98 1.53 -8.42
N ASN A 239 6.53 2.09 -9.50
CA ASN A 239 7.78 1.58 -10.09
C ASN A 239 8.98 2.09 -9.26
N ASP A 240 10.22 1.86 -9.72
CA ASP A 240 11.42 2.33 -9.03
C ASP A 240 11.42 3.85 -8.72
N ARG A 241 10.93 4.67 -9.66
CA ARG A 241 10.83 6.13 -9.47
C ARG A 241 9.75 6.49 -8.46
N GLY A 242 8.60 5.81 -8.49
CA GLY A 242 7.54 6.02 -7.52
C GLY A 242 7.96 5.60 -6.10
N HIS A 243 8.63 4.46 -5.95
CA HIS A 243 9.21 4.06 -4.67
C HIS A 243 10.24 5.08 -4.15
N ALA A 244 11.07 5.64 -5.05
CA ALA A 244 11.99 6.71 -4.69
C ALA A 244 11.25 7.95 -4.17
N TYR A 245 10.15 8.38 -4.80
CA TYR A 245 9.31 9.47 -4.28
C TYR A 245 8.73 9.14 -2.90
N CYS A 246 8.16 7.95 -2.71
CA CYS A 246 7.66 7.51 -1.40
C CYS A 246 8.73 7.62 -0.30
N ALA A 247 9.94 7.12 -0.58
CA ALA A 247 11.06 7.22 0.35
C ALA A 247 11.47 8.68 0.59
N HIS A 248 11.62 9.47 -0.48
CA HIS A 248 12.05 10.86 -0.42
C HIS A 248 11.08 11.76 0.35
N PHE A 249 9.77 11.54 0.26
CA PHE A 249 8.79 12.30 1.03
C PHE A 249 8.94 12.03 2.53
N VAL A 250 9.14 10.76 2.92
CA VAL A 250 9.39 10.39 4.31
C VAL A 250 10.74 10.93 4.80
N THR A 251 11.81 10.78 4.01
CA THR A 251 13.15 11.24 4.43
C THR A 251 13.25 12.76 4.46
N SER A 252 12.52 13.48 3.60
CA SER A 252 12.45 14.96 3.66
C SER A 252 11.81 15.46 4.95
N LEU A 253 10.77 14.77 5.43
CA LEU A 253 10.20 15.02 6.76
C LEU A 253 11.23 14.75 7.86
N LEU A 254 11.93 13.60 7.80
CA LEU A 254 12.97 13.25 8.79
C LEU A 254 14.12 14.26 8.81
N GLU A 255 14.59 14.71 7.65
CA GLU A 255 15.61 15.73 7.50
C GLU A 255 15.18 17.08 8.08
N LYS A 256 13.91 17.46 7.88
CA LYS A 256 13.35 18.66 8.48
C LYS A 256 13.39 18.58 10.01
N VAL A 257 12.95 17.47 10.59
CA VAL A 257 12.99 17.26 12.05
C VAL A 257 14.44 17.19 12.56
N LEU A 258 15.34 16.55 11.82
CA LEU A 258 16.75 16.44 12.18
C LEU A 258 17.46 17.80 12.23
N LYS A 259 17.16 18.70 11.28
CA LYS A 259 17.71 20.07 11.25
C LYS A 259 17.35 20.88 12.50
N GLU A 260 16.19 20.59 13.08
CA GLU A 260 15.66 21.27 14.27
C GLU A 260 15.81 20.42 15.55
N LEU A 261 16.54 19.30 15.49
CA LEU A 261 16.67 18.37 16.61
C LEU A 261 17.43 19.03 17.78
N PRO A 262 16.78 19.25 18.94
CA PRO A 262 17.44 19.89 20.08
C PRO A 262 18.50 18.99 20.71
N ALA A 263 19.25 19.51 21.68
CA ALA A 263 20.13 18.70 22.52
C ALA A 263 19.34 17.61 23.27
N ASP A 264 20.01 16.51 23.66
CA ASP A 264 19.34 15.34 24.27
C ASP A 264 18.56 15.68 25.55
N ASP A 265 19.03 16.67 26.32
CA ASP A 265 18.39 17.17 27.55
C ASP A 265 17.23 18.15 27.30
N GLN A 266 16.96 18.48 26.03
CA GLN A 266 15.95 19.44 25.60
C GLN A 266 14.91 18.82 24.63
N LEU A 267 14.91 17.48 24.48
CA LEU A 267 13.92 16.78 23.67
C LEU A 267 12.51 17.04 24.17
N LEU A 268 11.57 17.21 23.24
CA LEU A 268 10.17 17.38 23.58
C LEU A 268 9.65 16.14 24.33
N PRO A 269 8.88 16.31 25.42
CA PRO A 269 8.26 15.18 26.08
C PRO A 269 7.21 14.54 25.16
N ILE A 270 7.19 13.21 25.11
CA ILE A 270 6.18 12.47 24.37
C ILE A 270 4.86 12.56 25.14
N LYS A 271 3.83 13.13 24.51
CA LYS A 271 2.50 13.25 25.10
C LYS A 271 1.85 11.87 25.29
N PRO A 272 1.00 11.71 26.32
CA PRO A 272 0.17 10.52 26.44
C PRO A 272 -0.69 10.29 25.20
N VAL A 273 -0.92 9.03 24.85
CA VAL A 273 -1.85 8.66 23.77
C VAL A 273 -3.27 9.09 24.19
N PRO A 274 -4.02 9.85 23.38
CA PRO A 274 -5.37 10.28 23.71
C PRO A 274 -6.35 9.09 23.79
N GLN A 275 -7.57 9.35 24.26
CA GLN A 275 -8.68 8.38 24.14
C GLN A 275 -8.96 8.07 22.66
N PRO A 276 -9.51 6.88 22.32
CA PRO A 276 -9.86 6.56 20.94
C PRO A 276 -10.80 7.57 20.30
N LEU A 277 -10.63 7.82 19.00
CA LEU A 277 -11.50 8.61 18.15
C LEU A 277 -12.79 7.84 17.82
N PHE A 278 -12.67 6.56 17.48
CA PHE A 278 -13.79 5.68 17.11
C PHE A 278 -14.01 4.59 18.16
N SER A 279 -13.02 3.73 18.41
CA SER A 279 -13.09 2.66 19.42
C SER A 279 -11.70 2.13 19.79
N ASP A 280 -11.64 1.34 20.86
CA ASP A 280 -10.46 0.58 21.29
C ASP A 280 -10.51 -0.90 20.85
N LEU A 281 -11.50 -1.30 20.04
CA LEU A 281 -11.71 -2.70 19.68
C LEU A 281 -10.47 -3.31 19.03
N TYR A 282 -9.95 -2.66 18.00
CA TYR A 282 -8.77 -3.13 17.26
C TYR A 282 -7.45 -2.78 17.94
N GLU A 283 -7.46 -2.19 19.15
CA GLU A 283 -6.28 -2.13 20.02
C GLU A 283 -6.04 -3.50 20.68
N HIS A 284 -7.11 -4.25 20.95
CA HIS A 284 -7.09 -5.53 21.65
C HIS A 284 -7.56 -6.67 20.76
N VAL A 285 -6.60 -7.35 20.14
CA VAL A 285 -6.86 -8.32 19.08
C VAL A 285 -6.26 -9.70 19.36
N THR A 286 -6.86 -10.71 18.75
CA THR A 286 -6.23 -12.03 18.58
C THR A 286 -6.32 -12.44 17.12
N LEU A 287 -5.33 -13.24 16.68
CA LEU A 287 -5.26 -13.79 15.34
C LEU A 287 -4.87 -15.26 15.42
N PHE A 288 -5.68 -16.12 14.82
CA PHE A 288 -5.41 -17.53 14.63
C PHE A 288 -5.39 -17.83 13.13
N GLU A 289 -4.20 -18.09 12.59
CA GLU A 289 -4.06 -18.57 11.21
C GLU A 289 -4.05 -20.10 11.15
N ALA A 290 -3.95 -20.66 9.95
CA ALA A 290 -4.12 -22.09 9.65
C ALA A 290 -3.52 -23.07 10.68
N ASP A 291 -2.29 -22.83 11.14
CA ASP A 291 -1.55 -23.67 12.08
C ASP A 291 -2.01 -23.51 13.55
N ALA A 292 -2.53 -22.33 13.89
CA ALA A 292 -3.05 -22.01 15.22
C ALA A 292 -4.56 -22.29 15.36
N LEU A 293 -5.29 -22.41 14.25
CA LEU A 293 -6.71 -22.75 14.22
C LEU A 293 -6.95 -24.20 14.66
N LYS A 294 -7.81 -24.35 15.68
CA LYS A 294 -8.20 -25.66 16.22
C LYS A 294 -9.70 -25.84 16.04
N PRO A 295 -10.14 -26.70 15.10
CA PRO A 295 -11.56 -26.92 14.91
C PRO A 295 -12.15 -27.66 16.11
N VAL A 296 -13.33 -27.23 16.52
CA VAL A 296 -14.17 -27.93 17.51
C VAL A 296 -15.04 -29.01 16.87
N THR A 297 -15.31 -28.89 15.57
CA THR A 297 -15.99 -29.85 14.70
C THR A 297 -15.35 -29.74 13.33
N ASN A 298 -15.08 -30.88 12.70
CA ASN A 298 -14.52 -30.96 11.36
C ASN A 298 -15.12 -32.17 10.64
N GLU A 299 -15.91 -31.88 9.61
CA GLU A 299 -16.57 -32.84 8.74
C GLU A 299 -16.12 -32.59 7.29
N GLY A 300 -14.98 -33.19 6.93
CA GLY A 300 -14.48 -33.21 5.55
C GLY A 300 -13.54 -32.06 5.18
N TRP A 301 -12.89 -31.42 6.15
CA TRP A 301 -11.83 -30.45 5.91
C TRP A 301 -10.45 -31.00 6.29
N THR A 302 -9.43 -30.59 5.54
CA THR A 302 -8.03 -30.94 5.79
C THR A 302 -7.19 -29.68 5.96
N CYS A 303 -6.28 -29.68 6.94
CA CYS A 303 -5.31 -28.61 7.10
C CYS A 303 -4.19 -28.76 6.05
N ASP A 304 -4.03 -27.76 5.19
CA ASP A 304 -3.05 -27.69 4.10
C ASP A 304 -2.08 -26.53 4.39
N LEU A 305 -0.94 -26.86 5.02
CA LEU A 305 0.13 -25.92 5.35
C LEU A 305 1.22 -25.83 4.27
N GLU A 306 1.16 -26.72 3.28
CA GLU A 306 2.15 -26.82 2.20
C GLU A 306 1.85 -25.85 1.05
N ASN A 307 0.62 -25.35 0.94
CA ASN A 307 0.28 -24.33 -0.05
C ASN A 307 0.99 -23.00 0.28
N PRO A 308 1.92 -22.51 -0.58
CA PRO A 308 2.72 -21.33 -0.25
C PRO A 308 1.94 -20.00 -0.28
N TRP A 309 0.76 -19.99 -0.91
CA TRP A 309 -0.04 -18.78 -1.11
C TRP A 309 -1.31 -18.77 -0.25
N ALA A 310 -1.80 -19.95 0.14
CA ALA A 310 -3.10 -20.14 0.77
C ALA A 310 -3.05 -21.25 1.82
N LYS A 311 -2.10 -21.15 2.76
CA LYS A 311 -2.04 -22.03 3.94
C LYS A 311 -3.36 -21.92 4.70
N GLY A 312 -4.05 -23.03 4.91
CA GLY A 312 -5.41 -22.99 5.42
C GLY A 312 -6.04 -24.34 5.62
N TRP A 313 -7.23 -24.33 6.21
CA TRP A 313 -8.14 -25.47 6.16
C TRP A 313 -8.86 -25.44 4.83
N LYS A 314 -8.83 -26.56 4.10
CA LYS A 314 -9.49 -26.68 2.80
C LYS A 314 -10.46 -27.85 2.72
N SER A 315 -11.47 -27.70 1.88
CA SER A 315 -12.32 -28.78 1.39
C SER A 315 -12.83 -28.43 -0.01
N ASP A 316 -13.10 -29.46 -0.80
CA ASP A 316 -13.68 -29.39 -2.16
C ASP A 316 -14.97 -30.22 -2.26
N LYS A 317 -15.59 -30.51 -1.11
CA LYS A 317 -16.81 -31.31 -1.04
C LYS A 317 -17.98 -30.46 -0.51
N PRO A 318 -19.02 -30.22 -1.33
CA PRO A 318 -20.26 -29.61 -0.85
C PRO A 318 -20.84 -30.36 0.36
N GLY A 319 -21.37 -29.58 1.32
CA GLY A 319 -21.86 -30.07 2.61
C GLY A 319 -20.76 -30.32 3.65
N SER A 320 -19.48 -30.12 3.34
CA SER A 320 -18.42 -30.19 4.35
C SER A 320 -18.51 -29.03 5.34
N VAL A 321 -18.34 -29.33 6.63
CA VAL A 321 -18.51 -28.37 7.74
C VAL A 321 -17.24 -28.30 8.58
N ILE A 322 -16.84 -27.10 8.96
CA ILE A 322 -15.81 -26.88 9.97
C ILE A 322 -16.24 -25.77 10.93
N GLU A 323 -15.93 -25.95 12.20
CA GLU A 323 -16.32 -25.03 13.26
C GLU A 323 -15.13 -24.65 14.13
N PHE A 324 -15.08 -23.38 14.52
CA PHE A 324 -14.05 -22.82 15.39
C PHE A 324 -14.67 -22.06 16.54
N GLU A 325 -13.85 -21.74 17.54
CA GLU A 325 -14.26 -21.04 18.76
C GLU A 325 -13.22 -19.96 19.07
N LEU A 326 -13.65 -18.70 19.18
CA LEU A 326 -12.79 -17.59 19.55
C LEU A 326 -13.57 -16.52 20.34
N GLU A 327 -12.85 -15.72 21.10
CA GLU A 327 -13.43 -14.71 22.01
C GLU A 327 -13.14 -13.29 21.51
N GLY A 328 -14.16 -12.45 21.54
CA GLY A 328 -14.08 -11.03 21.18
C GLY A 328 -15.45 -10.45 20.83
N GLN A 329 -15.50 -9.12 20.72
CA GLN A 329 -16.72 -8.38 20.39
C GLN A 329 -16.94 -8.26 18.87
N VAL A 330 -15.87 -8.45 18.09
CA VAL A 330 -15.86 -8.46 16.63
C VAL A 330 -15.13 -9.70 16.15
N ILE A 331 -15.68 -10.40 15.16
CA ILE A 331 -15.05 -11.55 14.51
C ILE A 331 -14.73 -11.20 13.06
N ALA A 332 -13.46 -11.38 12.70
CA ALA A 332 -12.96 -11.28 11.33
C ALA A 332 -12.72 -12.68 10.75
N PHE A 333 -13.18 -12.89 9.53
CA PHE A 333 -12.96 -14.10 8.76
C PHE A 333 -11.90 -13.86 7.69
N MET A 334 -11.10 -14.89 7.41
CA MET A 334 -10.08 -14.83 6.38
C MET A 334 -10.13 -16.06 5.50
N GLU A 335 -10.34 -15.83 4.21
CA GLU A 335 -10.44 -16.86 3.19
C GLU A 335 -9.65 -16.47 1.94
N PHE A 336 -9.34 -17.47 1.13
CA PHE A 336 -8.59 -17.28 -0.11
C PHE A 336 -9.54 -17.05 -1.27
N HIS A 337 -9.23 -16.05 -2.09
CA HIS A 337 -9.95 -15.74 -3.32
C HIS A 337 -9.01 -15.85 -4.51
N VAL A 338 -9.41 -16.56 -5.57
CA VAL A 338 -8.62 -16.68 -6.81
C VAL A 338 -9.50 -17.08 -7.99
N ARG A 339 -9.04 -16.75 -9.20
CA ARG A 339 -9.57 -17.33 -10.43
C ARG A 339 -9.12 -18.80 -10.54
N GLY A 340 -9.98 -19.72 -10.15
CA GLY A 340 -9.64 -21.14 -10.11
C GLY A 340 -10.81 -22.00 -9.64
N PRO A 341 -10.54 -23.18 -9.05
CA PRO A 341 -11.59 -24.10 -8.64
C PRO A 341 -12.23 -23.70 -7.29
N MET A 342 -12.71 -22.46 -7.18
CA MET A 342 -13.19 -21.89 -5.92
C MET A 342 -14.71 -22.04 -5.73
N GLY A 343 -15.10 -22.51 -4.55
CA GLY A 343 -16.49 -22.72 -4.16
C GLY A 343 -17.12 -21.54 -3.42
N THR A 344 -18.38 -21.73 -3.05
CA THR A 344 -19.12 -20.82 -2.19
C THR A 344 -19.32 -21.45 -0.81
N ALA A 345 -19.17 -20.68 0.26
CA ALA A 345 -19.42 -21.16 1.61
C ALA A 345 -20.42 -20.27 2.36
N LYS A 346 -21.19 -20.89 3.23
CA LYS A 346 -22.00 -20.23 4.25
C LYS A 346 -21.17 -20.12 5.53
N VAL A 347 -20.99 -18.90 6.03
CA VAL A 347 -20.27 -18.61 7.27
C VAL A 347 -21.24 -18.00 8.29
N GLN A 348 -21.29 -18.55 9.49
CA GLN A 348 -22.22 -18.14 10.53
C GLN A 348 -21.50 -17.98 11.87
N VAL A 349 -21.82 -16.92 12.61
CA VAL A 349 -21.36 -16.72 14.00
C VAL A 349 -22.56 -16.90 14.92
N ASP A 350 -22.47 -17.89 15.82
CA ASP A 350 -23.57 -18.28 16.72
C ASP A 350 -24.91 -18.42 15.96
N ASP A 351 -25.97 -17.79 16.49
CA ASP A 351 -27.32 -17.76 15.91
C ASP A 351 -27.53 -16.54 14.98
N LEU A 352 -26.50 -15.77 14.67
CA LEU A 352 -26.62 -14.62 13.76
C LEU A 352 -26.96 -15.07 12.34
N PRO A 353 -27.58 -14.22 11.50
CA PRO A 353 -27.78 -14.50 10.10
C PRO A 353 -26.45 -14.84 9.41
N PRO A 354 -26.40 -15.90 8.60
CA PRO A 354 -25.17 -16.31 7.92
C PRO A 354 -24.82 -15.37 6.76
N ALA A 355 -23.52 -15.23 6.49
CA ALA A 355 -23.00 -14.66 5.25
C ALA A 355 -22.72 -15.76 4.22
N THR A 356 -22.96 -15.46 2.94
CA THR A 356 -22.57 -16.32 1.82
C THR A 356 -21.36 -15.70 1.13
N ILE A 357 -20.27 -16.46 1.04
CA ILE A 357 -19.00 -16.01 0.48
C ILE A 357 -18.71 -16.83 -0.77
N ASP A 358 -18.69 -16.17 -1.94
CA ASP A 358 -18.16 -16.73 -3.17
C ASP A 358 -16.65 -16.45 -3.22
N ALA A 359 -15.84 -17.51 -3.17
CA ALA A 359 -14.38 -17.38 -3.17
C ALA A 359 -13.79 -17.33 -4.59
N TRP A 360 -14.63 -17.41 -5.63
CA TRP A 360 -14.17 -17.21 -7.00
C TRP A 360 -13.94 -15.73 -7.28
N PHE A 361 -12.82 -15.44 -7.93
CA PHE A 361 -12.37 -14.09 -8.20
C PHE A 361 -11.95 -13.96 -9.66
N ASP A 362 -12.50 -13.00 -10.39
CA ASP A 362 -12.33 -12.89 -11.85
C ASP A 362 -10.95 -12.37 -12.29
N GLN A 363 -10.17 -11.83 -11.35
CA GLN A 363 -8.91 -11.16 -11.63
C GLN A 363 -7.78 -12.14 -11.94
N THR A 364 -6.82 -11.68 -12.77
CA THR A 364 -5.73 -12.51 -13.30
C THR A 364 -4.38 -12.24 -12.64
N TRP A 365 -4.30 -11.32 -11.69
CA TRP A 365 -3.04 -10.96 -11.02
C TRP A 365 -2.63 -11.95 -9.92
N GLY A 366 -3.51 -12.91 -9.58
CA GLY A 366 -3.26 -13.93 -8.58
C GLY A 366 -4.43 -14.08 -7.61
N GLY A 367 -4.21 -14.84 -6.55
CA GLY A 367 -5.15 -14.94 -5.44
C GLY A 367 -4.75 -14.06 -4.27
N TRP A 368 -5.68 -13.82 -3.36
CA TRP A 368 -5.46 -13.00 -2.18
C TRP A 368 -6.20 -13.50 -0.96
N ARG A 369 -5.72 -13.07 0.20
CA ARG A 369 -6.39 -13.23 1.48
C ARG A 369 -7.45 -12.15 1.60
N CYS A 370 -8.71 -12.51 1.49
CA CYS A 370 -9.76 -11.64 1.97
C CYS A 370 -9.70 -11.60 3.50
N THR A 371 -9.89 -10.43 4.09
CA THR A 371 -10.08 -10.28 5.53
C THR A 371 -11.24 -9.32 5.68
N HIS A 372 -12.30 -9.76 6.35
CA HIS A 372 -13.49 -8.94 6.54
C HIS A 372 -14.19 -9.32 7.84
N GLU A 373 -14.95 -8.37 8.37
CA GLU A 373 -15.79 -8.57 9.54
C GLU A 373 -17.01 -9.42 9.16
N ILE A 374 -17.31 -10.45 9.95
CA ILE A 374 -18.50 -11.30 9.79
C ILE A 374 -19.49 -11.16 10.96
N ALA A 375 -19.05 -10.56 12.07
CA ALA A 375 -19.90 -10.24 13.22
C ALA A 375 -19.29 -9.13 14.06
N ARG A 376 -20.14 -8.30 14.67
CA ARG A 376 -19.81 -7.18 15.57
C ARG A 376 -20.88 -7.01 16.63
N ASP A 377 -20.56 -6.25 17.67
CA ASP A 377 -21.41 -5.98 18.85
C ASP A 377 -21.78 -7.26 19.60
N LEU A 378 -20.87 -8.24 19.54
CA LEU A 378 -21.01 -9.49 20.24
C LEU A 378 -20.83 -9.29 21.75
N LYS A 379 -21.58 -10.04 22.53
CA LYS A 379 -21.43 -10.04 23.99
C LYS A 379 -20.06 -10.62 24.36
N PRO A 380 -19.39 -10.14 25.42
CA PRO A 380 -18.15 -10.74 25.89
C PRO A 380 -18.28 -12.26 26.09
N GLY A 381 -17.32 -13.01 25.55
CA GLY A 381 -17.26 -14.46 25.66
C GLY A 381 -16.83 -15.13 24.35
N LYS A 382 -16.94 -16.46 24.33
CA LYS A 382 -16.61 -17.27 23.17
C LYS A 382 -17.77 -17.33 22.18
N HIS A 383 -17.45 -17.23 20.91
CA HIS A 383 -18.37 -17.34 19.79
C HIS A 383 -17.99 -18.52 18.89
N ARG A 384 -19.01 -19.21 18.39
CA ARG A 384 -18.87 -20.34 17.47
C ARG A 384 -18.93 -19.81 16.04
N VAL A 385 -17.86 -20.00 15.27
CA VAL A 385 -17.86 -19.72 13.83
C VAL A 385 -18.02 -21.03 13.08
N ARG A 386 -19.10 -21.16 12.30
CA ARG A 386 -19.40 -22.33 11.49
C ARG A 386 -19.27 -22.00 10.02
N VAL A 387 -18.53 -22.83 9.28
CA VAL A 387 -18.31 -22.72 7.84
C VAL A 387 -18.82 -23.99 7.17
N GLU A 388 -19.67 -23.83 6.14
CA GLU A 388 -20.20 -24.94 5.34
C GLU A 388 -20.07 -24.64 3.85
N ILE A 389 -19.49 -25.57 3.09
CA ILE A 389 -19.40 -25.45 1.63
C ILE A 389 -20.77 -25.75 1.01
N LEU A 390 -21.23 -24.88 0.12
CA LEU A 390 -22.51 -25.00 -0.57
C LEU A 390 -22.39 -25.83 -1.86
N GLU A 391 -23.54 -26.32 -2.37
CA GLU A 391 -23.59 -26.98 -3.68
C GLU A 391 -23.44 -25.96 -4.81
N GLU A 392 -24.00 -24.75 -4.62
CA GLU A 392 -23.84 -23.66 -5.55
C GLU A 392 -22.40 -23.12 -5.54
N LYS A 393 -21.91 -22.77 -6.73
CA LYS A 393 -20.66 -22.04 -6.93
C LYS A 393 -20.80 -21.09 -8.10
N ASN A 394 -19.84 -20.20 -8.26
CA ASN A 394 -19.76 -19.36 -9.44
C ASN A 394 -19.81 -20.20 -10.74
N PRO A 395 -20.62 -19.83 -11.75
CA PRO A 395 -20.68 -20.54 -13.02
C PRO A 395 -19.33 -20.62 -13.75
N GLU A 396 -18.45 -19.64 -13.55
CA GLU A 396 -17.12 -19.58 -14.16
C GLU A 396 -16.03 -20.29 -13.32
N SER A 397 -16.38 -20.82 -12.15
CA SER A 397 -15.44 -21.54 -11.30
C SER A 397 -15.14 -22.95 -11.82
N GLU A 398 -13.90 -23.40 -11.65
CA GLU A 398 -13.44 -24.73 -12.08
C GLU A 398 -13.77 -25.86 -11.07
N GLY A 399 -14.28 -25.53 -9.88
CA GLY A 399 -14.49 -26.48 -8.79
C GLY A 399 -14.99 -25.81 -7.50
N PRO A 400 -15.31 -26.57 -6.44
CA PRO A 400 -15.88 -26.03 -5.22
C PRO A 400 -14.87 -25.90 -4.06
N GLU A 401 -13.57 -25.79 -4.31
CA GLU A 401 -12.57 -25.67 -3.23
C GLU A 401 -12.83 -24.38 -2.42
N PHE A 402 -12.89 -24.50 -1.10
CA PHE A 402 -12.91 -23.34 -0.21
C PHE A 402 -11.76 -23.44 0.78
N ARG A 403 -11.13 -22.31 1.10
CA ARG A 403 -9.98 -22.24 2.02
C ARG A 403 -10.21 -21.23 3.12
N VAL A 404 -10.22 -21.69 4.36
CA VAL A 404 -10.17 -20.84 5.56
C VAL A 404 -8.72 -20.63 5.94
N LEU A 405 -8.25 -19.40 5.81
CA LEU A 405 -6.87 -18.99 6.08
C LEU A 405 -6.65 -18.59 7.54
N GLY A 406 -7.70 -18.10 8.21
CA GLY A 406 -7.59 -17.61 9.58
C GLY A 406 -8.90 -17.04 10.14
N LEU A 407 -8.90 -16.84 11.44
CA LEU A 407 -9.90 -16.07 12.17
C LEU A 407 -9.19 -15.03 13.04
N GLY A 408 -9.76 -13.82 13.07
CA GLY A 408 -9.34 -12.78 14.00
C GLY A 408 -10.48 -12.37 14.92
N ALA A 409 -10.14 -11.87 16.10
CA ALA A 409 -11.10 -11.21 16.96
C ALA A 409 -10.54 -9.87 17.45
N ALA A 410 -11.44 -8.91 17.67
CA ALA A 410 -11.15 -7.61 18.25
C ALA A 410 -12.07 -7.33 19.45
N GLY A 411 -11.66 -6.40 20.31
CA GLY A 411 -12.34 -6.13 21.59
C GLY A 411 -12.19 -7.28 22.58
N VAL A 412 -11.07 -7.99 22.54
CA VAL A 412 -10.76 -9.12 23.43
C VAL A 412 -10.43 -8.58 24.82
N THR A 413 -11.08 -9.09 25.87
CA THR A 413 -10.82 -8.66 27.23
C THR A 413 -9.53 -9.28 27.77
N GLY A 414 -8.47 -8.46 27.89
CA GLY A 414 -7.26 -8.81 28.64
C GLY A 414 -6.34 -9.82 27.95
N GLY A 415 -5.42 -9.31 27.13
CA GLY A 415 -4.16 -9.98 26.80
C GLY A 415 -3.10 -9.77 27.86
#